data_AF-A0A847EEV9-F1
#
_entry.id   AF-A0A847EEV9-F1
#
_cell.length_a   1.000
_cell.length_b   1.000
_cell.length_c   1.000
_cell.angle_alpha   90.00
_cell.angle_beta   90.00
_cell.angle_gamma   90.00
#
_symmetry.space_group_name_H-M   'P 1'
#
loop_
_entity.id
_entity.type
_entity.pdbx_description
1 polymer ?
#
loop_
_entity_poly.entity_id
_entity_poly.type
_entity_poly.pdbx_seq_one_letter_code
_entity_poly.pdbx_strand_id
1 'polypeptide(L)'
;MSKEREYYKAARRAAAAVNSTADIKNRLDSVVRNIARTMNAAVSLVLLDAGGTKLVHTSSRGLPQFYRKKGVLDAAKSMTEVITGKPVVIADVTNDDRIQFPEMAVKAGITSALGIPVIAGERCIGGIRVYTRERYDFTPQDTVFVTTMANLIALALRDYAPLQEGSDPLKQPGQAERSLLTKTRSVVFAHPSEEEFAGILDFYNIEWVYEPRSFPLSWEGETVTEMFTPDFYLPAIDLYIELTTVKQQLLAEKHRKLKLLKERYPEVKVTLLYKTDYDRLLAKYGFGPLAQTRAHGIDQVLYSATEINERVKALAAQISRDYQGRRPVLIGVQRGFICFMADLIRQITIPVDIDFMAISYYTGLSKSSVKVTKDIVVSITGRDVIMVEDIVDTGITLSSILKHLQSFGPAGLAVCTLLDRPARRLAEVNLAYIGFEIPDKFVVGYGLDYREEYRNLPFIGIPVIESAVENTGTAGKE
;
A
#
# COMPACT_ATOMS: atom_id res chain seq x y z
N MET A 1 38.07 -0.73 20.52
CA MET A 1 38.67 -0.38 19.21
C MET A 1 38.41 1.10 18.96
N SER A 2 39.37 1.89 18.48
CA SER A 2 39.11 3.32 18.22
C SER A 2 37.93 3.50 17.26
N LYS A 3 36.99 4.40 17.61
CA LYS A 3 35.80 4.79 16.82
C LYS A 3 36.16 5.06 15.35
N GLU A 4 37.32 5.68 15.14
CA GLU A 4 37.90 5.98 13.84
C GLU A 4 38.21 4.73 13.00
N ARG A 5 38.72 3.67 13.62
CA ARG A 5 39.00 2.39 12.95
C ARG A 5 37.72 1.68 12.53
N GLU A 6 36.64 1.86 13.28
CA GLU A 6 35.32 1.32 12.94
C GLU A 6 34.68 2.09 11.77
N TYR A 7 34.78 3.41 11.79
CA TYR A 7 34.29 4.29 10.71
C TYR A 7 35.04 4.06 9.40
N TYR A 8 36.36 3.88 9.47
CA TYR A 8 37.16 3.51 8.31
C TYR A 8 36.72 2.17 7.70
N LYS A 9 36.50 1.14 8.54
CA LYS A 9 36.00 -0.17 8.07
C LYS A 9 34.61 -0.05 7.45
N ALA A 10 33.73 0.76 8.02
CA ALA A 10 32.39 0.99 7.52
C ALA A 10 32.42 1.71 6.17
N ALA A 11 33.20 2.79 6.02
CA ALA A 11 33.38 3.50 4.76
C ALA A 11 33.92 2.58 3.66
N ARG A 12 34.91 1.72 3.97
CA ARG A 12 35.45 0.74 3.01
C ARG A 12 34.40 -0.26 2.53
N ARG A 13 33.52 -0.75 3.43
CA ARG A 13 32.39 -1.63 3.06
C ARG A 13 31.38 -0.92 2.17
N ALA A 14 31.11 0.36 2.46
CA ALA A 14 30.17 1.17 1.69
C ALA A 14 30.70 1.42 0.26
N ALA A 15 31.98 1.75 0.12
CA ALA A 15 32.61 1.92 -1.19
C ALA A 15 32.54 0.64 -2.03
N ALA A 16 32.79 -0.53 -1.43
CA ALA A 16 32.64 -1.81 -2.12
C ALA A 16 31.17 -2.09 -2.53
N ALA A 17 30.19 -1.72 -1.71
CA ALA A 17 28.78 -1.88 -2.03
C ALA A 17 28.33 -0.96 -3.18
N VAL A 18 28.82 0.29 -3.22
CA VAL A 18 28.54 1.24 -4.29
C VAL A 18 29.11 0.78 -5.64
N ASN A 19 30.28 0.13 -5.64
CA ASN A 19 30.92 -0.42 -6.84
C ASN A 19 30.38 -1.80 -7.26
N SER A 20 29.32 -2.31 -6.63
CA SER A 20 28.72 -3.60 -7.00
C SER A 20 27.82 -3.48 -8.23
N THR A 21 27.55 -4.60 -8.91
CA THR A 21 26.64 -4.69 -10.07
C THR A 21 25.15 -4.66 -9.69
N ALA A 22 24.82 -4.46 -8.42
CA ALA A 22 23.45 -4.41 -7.94
C ALA A 22 22.68 -3.20 -8.53
N ASP A 23 21.36 -3.23 -8.53
CA ASP A 23 20.56 -2.04 -8.86
C ASP A 23 20.86 -0.86 -7.90
N ILE A 24 20.74 0.37 -8.39
CA ILE A 24 21.07 1.60 -7.64
C ILE A 24 20.36 1.66 -6.28
N LYS A 25 19.08 1.24 -6.21
CA LYS A 25 18.33 1.20 -4.95
C LYS A 25 19.00 0.31 -3.90
N ASN A 26 19.45 -0.88 -4.31
CA ASN A 26 20.10 -1.82 -3.41
C ASN A 26 21.47 -1.33 -2.94
N ARG A 27 22.19 -0.57 -3.78
CA ARG A 27 23.46 0.07 -3.41
C ARG A 27 23.22 1.16 -2.36
N LEU A 28 22.25 2.05 -2.59
CA LEU A 28 21.87 3.10 -1.63
C LEU A 28 21.39 2.53 -0.29
N ASP A 29 20.51 1.52 -0.33
CA ASP A 29 20.02 0.81 0.86
C ASP A 29 21.16 0.18 1.67
N SER A 30 22.20 -0.31 1.00
CA SER A 30 23.37 -0.91 1.64
C SER A 30 24.21 0.16 2.37
N VAL A 31 24.36 1.35 1.79
CA VAL A 31 25.05 2.47 2.44
C VAL A 31 24.28 2.93 3.68
N VAL A 32 22.96 3.14 3.56
CA VAL A 32 22.09 3.56 4.68
C VAL A 32 22.13 2.53 5.83
N ARG A 33 22.06 1.24 5.49
CA ARG A 33 22.15 0.15 6.47
C ARG A 33 23.48 0.12 7.20
N ASN A 34 24.56 0.46 6.51
CA ASN A 34 25.91 0.49 7.09
C ASN A 34 26.05 1.65 8.09
N ILE A 35 25.58 2.85 7.74
CA ILE A 35 25.53 4.00 8.67
C ILE A 35 24.74 3.63 9.93
N ALA A 36 23.52 3.09 9.75
CA ALA A 36 22.64 2.74 10.86
C ALA A 36 23.27 1.74 11.83
N ARG A 37 23.98 0.74 11.29
CA ARG A 37 24.68 -0.27 12.10
C ARG A 37 25.88 0.31 12.83
N THR A 38 26.71 1.08 12.14
CA THR A 38 27.97 1.61 12.69
C THR A 38 27.75 2.70 13.74
N MET A 39 26.69 3.49 13.61
CA MET A 39 26.34 4.52 14.60
C MET A 39 25.32 4.05 15.63
N ASN A 40 24.82 2.81 15.51
CA ASN A 40 23.70 2.29 16.31
C ASN A 40 22.51 3.27 16.36
N ALA A 41 22.13 3.81 15.20
CA ALA A 41 21.17 4.90 15.08
C ALA A 41 20.18 4.65 13.95
N ALA A 42 19.03 5.31 14.00
CA ALA A 42 18.10 5.30 12.88
C ALA A 42 18.58 6.26 11.79
N VAL A 43 18.43 5.91 10.52
CA VAL A 43 18.97 6.67 9.39
C VAL A 43 17.92 6.80 8.30
N SER A 44 17.86 7.97 7.66
CA SER A 44 17.05 8.23 6.48
C SER A 44 17.88 8.94 5.42
N LEU A 45 17.92 8.39 4.22
CA LEU A 45 18.39 9.06 3.00
C LEU A 45 17.18 9.59 2.26
N VAL A 46 17.29 10.83 1.82
CA VAL A 46 16.28 11.54 1.04
C VAL A 46 16.98 12.18 -0.16
N LEU A 47 16.61 11.81 -1.38
CA LEU A 47 17.12 12.45 -2.60
C LEU A 47 16.08 13.41 -3.19
N LEU A 48 16.55 14.52 -3.73
CA LEU A 48 15.74 15.54 -4.40
C LEU A 48 15.66 15.30 -5.91
N ASP A 49 14.62 15.85 -6.54
CA ASP A 49 14.46 15.91 -7.98
C ASP A 49 15.38 16.93 -8.65
N ALA A 50 15.38 16.92 -9.99
CA ALA A 50 16.11 17.87 -10.83
C ALA A 50 15.60 19.33 -10.67
N GLY A 51 14.50 19.57 -9.96
CA GLY A 51 14.04 20.89 -9.53
C GLY A 51 14.54 21.33 -8.13
N GLY A 52 15.04 20.39 -7.32
CA GLY A 52 15.47 20.65 -5.94
C GLY A 52 14.32 20.79 -4.94
N THR A 53 13.10 20.42 -5.35
CA THR A 53 11.86 20.75 -4.64
C THR A 53 11.08 19.54 -4.13
N LYS A 54 11.28 18.35 -4.71
CA LYS A 54 10.51 17.13 -4.34
C LYS A 54 11.41 15.93 -4.08
N LEU A 55 10.92 15.00 -3.26
CA LEU A 55 11.65 13.79 -2.87
C LEU A 55 11.50 12.70 -3.94
N VAL A 56 12.61 12.20 -4.46
CA VAL A 56 12.66 11.18 -5.52
C VAL A 56 13.01 9.79 -4.98
N HIS A 57 13.76 9.73 -3.87
CA HIS A 57 14.16 8.45 -3.28
C HIS A 57 14.24 8.53 -1.77
N THR A 58 13.58 7.60 -1.07
CA THR A 58 13.64 7.48 0.39
C THR A 58 14.10 6.09 0.79
N SER A 59 15.30 5.98 1.36
CA SER A 59 15.77 4.78 2.03
C SER A 59 15.88 5.06 3.52
N SER A 60 15.32 4.20 4.36
CA SER A 60 15.36 4.43 5.81
C SER A 60 15.47 3.15 6.61
N ARG A 61 16.16 3.24 7.75
CA ARG A 61 16.38 2.13 8.68
C ARG A 61 16.20 2.61 10.12
N GLY A 62 15.52 1.82 10.96
CA GLY A 62 15.38 2.10 12.39
C GLY A 62 14.26 3.09 12.77
N LEU A 63 13.52 3.64 11.81
CA LEU A 63 12.40 4.56 12.05
C LEU A 63 11.02 3.86 12.01
N PRO A 64 10.06 4.24 12.88
CA PRO A 64 8.66 3.82 12.78
C PRO A 64 8.00 4.22 11.46
N GLN A 65 7.02 3.43 10.99
CA GLN A 65 6.38 3.66 9.68
C GLN A 65 5.64 5.01 9.60
N PHE A 66 4.99 5.46 10.69
CA PHE A 66 4.31 6.76 10.73
C PHE A 66 5.28 7.94 10.58
N TYR A 67 6.52 7.79 11.08
CA TYR A 67 7.55 8.83 10.97
C TYR A 67 8.20 8.82 9.58
N ARG A 68 8.26 7.64 8.93
CA ARG A 68 8.71 7.47 7.52
C ARG A 68 7.71 8.03 6.52
N LYS A 69 6.40 7.85 6.76
CA LYS A 69 5.31 8.31 5.88
C LYS A 69 4.88 9.76 6.14
N LYS A 70 5.58 10.47 7.03
CA LYS A 70 5.27 11.86 7.42
C LYS A 70 5.25 12.83 6.22
N GLY A 71 6.01 12.51 5.17
CA GLY A 71 6.15 13.36 3.99
C GLY A 71 6.95 14.63 4.31
N VAL A 72 7.75 15.09 3.36
CA VAL A 72 8.29 16.46 3.41
C VAL A 72 7.41 17.24 2.44
N LEU A 73 6.42 17.94 2.99
CA LEU A 73 5.51 18.79 2.21
C LEU A 73 6.24 20.00 1.59
N ASP A 74 7.44 20.34 2.09
CA ASP A 74 8.29 21.42 1.58
C ASP A 74 9.76 21.18 1.97
N ALA A 75 10.61 20.75 1.02
CA ALA A 75 12.04 20.51 1.27
C ALA A 75 12.77 21.76 1.78
N ALA A 76 12.27 22.96 1.43
CA ALA A 76 12.79 24.24 1.87
C ALA A 76 12.37 24.63 3.29
N LYS A 77 11.55 23.83 3.98
CA LYS A 77 11.16 24.06 5.38
C LYS A 77 11.56 22.94 6.33
N SER A 78 11.71 21.71 5.83
CA SER A 78 11.96 20.55 6.70
C SER A 78 13.40 20.02 6.67
N MET A 79 14.25 20.46 5.73
CA MET A 79 15.63 19.96 5.53
C MET A 79 16.69 21.07 5.50
N THR A 80 17.00 21.62 6.67
CA THR A 80 17.99 22.69 6.85
C THR A 80 19.36 22.38 6.25
N GLU A 81 19.81 21.12 6.32
CA GLU A 81 21.08 20.67 5.74
C GLU A 81 21.08 20.76 4.20
N VAL A 82 19.92 20.53 3.57
CA VAL A 82 19.74 20.60 2.12
C VAL A 82 19.67 22.05 1.65
N ILE A 83 19.00 22.91 2.42
CA ILE A 83 18.88 24.35 2.14
C ILE A 83 20.24 25.05 2.30
N THR A 84 20.95 24.76 3.39
CA THR A 84 22.22 25.43 3.71
C THR A 84 23.41 24.83 2.99
N GLY A 85 23.27 23.61 2.46
CA GLY A 85 24.39 22.84 1.90
C GLY A 85 25.47 22.49 2.93
N LYS A 86 25.15 22.57 4.24
CA LYS A 86 26.10 22.34 5.34
C LYS A 86 25.57 21.29 6.32
N PRO A 87 26.45 20.56 7.02
CA PRO A 87 26.07 19.72 8.15
C PRO A 87 25.27 20.48 9.21
N VAL A 88 24.22 19.84 9.72
CA VAL A 88 23.35 20.38 10.77
C VAL A 88 23.30 19.40 11.93
N VAL A 89 23.68 19.86 13.12
CA VAL A 89 23.59 19.10 14.37
C VAL A 89 22.43 19.64 15.21
N ILE A 90 21.57 18.73 15.66
CA ILE A 90 20.42 19.00 16.52
C ILE A 90 20.61 18.18 17.78
N ALA A 91 21.01 18.85 18.87
CA ALA A 91 21.29 18.20 20.15
C ALA A 91 20.01 17.83 20.94
N ASP A 92 18.90 18.51 20.67
CA ASP A 92 17.60 18.25 21.27
C ASP A 92 16.48 18.55 20.27
N VAL A 93 15.75 17.53 19.82
CA VAL A 93 14.69 17.69 18.82
C VAL A 93 13.40 18.31 19.37
N THR A 94 13.28 18.45 20.70
CA THR A 94 12.08 19.00 21.35
C THR A 94 12.08 20.53 21.41
N ASN A 95 13.27 21.13 21.38
CA ASN A 95 13.49 22.56 21.62
C ASN A 95 14.32 23.22 20.51
N ASP A 96 14.27 22.68 19.30
CA ASP A 96 15.02 23.18 18.15
C ASP A 96 14.05 23.59 17.02
N ASP A 97 14.06 24.87 16.68
CA ASP A 97 13.17 25.49 15.69
C ASP A 97 13.33 24.91 14.27
N ARG A 98 14.40 24.15 14.02
CA ARG A 98 14.63 23.44 12.76
C ARG A 98 13.81 22.14 12.67
N ILE A 99 13.14 21.72 13.75
CA ILE A 99 12.27 20.55 13.78
C ILE A 99 10.80 20.98 13.61
N GLN A 100 10.25 20.71 12.43
CA GLN A 100 8.88 21.12 12.09
C GLN A 100 7.76 20.40 12.89
N PHE A 101 8.00 19.17 13.35
CA PHE A 101 7.03 18.47 14.20
C PHE A 101 7.73 17.73 15.35
N PRO A 102 8.03 18.44 16.45
CA PRO A 102 8.73 17.89 17.61
C PRO A 102 7.97 16.73 18.27
N GLU A 103 6.65 16.86 18.41
CA GLU A 103 5.81 15.83 19.05
C GLU A 103 5.86 14.47 18.32
N MET A 104 5.92 14.49 16.98
CA MET A 104 6.08 13.28 16.19
C MET A 104 7.47 12.66 16.35
N ALA A 105 8.51 13.49 16.52
CA ALA A 105 9.88 13.03 16.74
C ALA A 105 9.99 12.36 18.12
N VAL A 106 9.40 12.96 19.15
CA VAL A 106 9.29 12.38 20.50
C VAL A 106 8.53 11.06 20.48
N LYS A 107 7.38 11.01 19.81
CA LYS A 107 6.60 9.76 19.65
C LYS A 107 7.36 8.68 18.90
N ALA A 108 8.27 9.07 17.99
CA ALA A 108 9.16 8.15 17.29
C ALA A 108 10.38 7.73 18.13
N GLY A 109 10.52 8.25 19.35
CA GLY A 109 11.62 8.01 20.26
C GLY A 109 12.92 8.67 19.81
N ILE A 110 12.86 9.81 19.14
CA ILE A 110 14.02 10.57 18.65
C ILE A 110 14.34 11.68 19.66
N THR A 111 15.61 11.82 20.02
CA THR A 111 16.08 12.86 20.96
C THR A 111 17.12 13.79 20.36
N SER A 112 18.05 13.30 19.54
CA SER A 112 19.00 14.12 18.77
C SER A 112 19.11 13.66 17.32
N ALA A 113 19.54 14.58 16.44
CA ALA A 113 19.67 14.33 15.02
C ALA A 113 20.91 14.99 14.39
N LEU A 114 21.45 14.33 13.36
CA LEU A 114 22.52 14.85 12.49
C LEU A 114 22.03 14.81 11.04
N GLY A 115 21.94 15.98 10.41
CA GLY A 115 21.62 16.15 8.99
C GLY A 115 22.88 16.45 8.17
N ILE A 116 23.10 15.71 7.09
CA ILE A 116 24.25 15.87 6.18
C ILE A 116 23.73 16.01 4.75
N PRO A 117 24.13 17.05 3.99
CA PRO A 117 23.74 17.17 2.59
C PRO A 117 24.43 16.12 1.72
N VAL A 118 23.75 15.67 0.67
CA VAL A 118 24.30 14.89 -0.43
C VAL A 118 24.55 15.86 -1.58
N ILE A 119 25.82 16.07 -1.93
CA ILE A 119 26.23 17.07 -2.94
C ILE A 119 26.87 16.34 -4.12
N ALA A 120 26.33 16.59 -5.33
CA ALA A 120 26.89 16.10 -6.58
C ALA A 120 27.27 17.29 -7.46
N GLY A 121 28.58 17.49 -7.66
CA GLY A 121 29.08 18.70 -8.32
C GLY A 121 28.81 19.93 -7.45
N GLU A 122 28.21 20.97 -8.04
CA GLU A 122 27.83 22.21 -7.32
C GLU A 122 26.40 22.17 -6.76
N ARG A 123 25.69 21.03 -6.91
CA ARG A 123 24.27 20.91 -6.59
C ARG A 123 24.04 20.01 -5.38
N CYS A 124 23.22 20.46 -4.43
CA CYS A 124 22.65 19.60 -3.40
C CYS A 124 21.52 18.76 -3.99
N ILE A 125 21.67 17.45 -3.95
CA ILE A 125 20.75 16.47 -4.54
C ILE A 125 19.99 15.67 -3.48
N GLY A 126 20.10 16.03 -2.20
CA GLY A 126 19.48 15.30 -1.11
C GLY A 126 20.14 15.51 0.25
N GLY A 127 19.70 14.74 1.24
CA GLY A 127 20.24 14.75 2.59
C GLY A 127 20.16 13.37 3.27
N ILE A 128 21.10 13.12 4.18
CA ILE A 128 21.10 11.98 5.10
C ILE A 128 20.81 12.51 6.50
N ARG A 129 19.85 11.89 7.18
CA ARG A 129 19.56 12.16 8.59
C ARG A 129 19.84 10.94 9.45
N VAL A 130 20.60 11.15 10.51
CA VAL A 130 20.84 10.17 11.57
C VAL A 130 20.07 10.62 12.81
N TYR A 131 19.38 9.70 13.47
CA TYR A 131 18.52 9.95 14.62
C TYR A 131 18.89 9.00 15.76
N THR A 132 19.07 9.53 16.97
CA THR A 132 19.36 8.74 18.17
C THR A 132 18.17 8.74 19.12
N ARG A 133 18.06 7.68 19.93
CA ARG A 133 17.02 7.54 20.94
C ARG A 133 17.39 8.16 22.27
N GLU A 134 18.68 8.20 22.57
CA GLU A 134 19.25 8.92 23.70
C GLU A 134 19.98 10.16 23.21
N ARG A 135 20.08 11.17 24.08
CA ARG A 135 20.79 12.41 23.77
C ARG A 135 22.23 12.08 23.40
N TYR A 136 22.63 12.48 22.20
CA TYR A 136 23.93 12.17 21.64
C TYR A 136 24.59 13.44 21.10
N ASP A 137 25.71 13.81 21.69
CA ASP A 137 26.52 14.93 21.22
C ASP A 137 27.39 14.46 20.05
N PHE A 138 26.90 14.71 18.83
CA PHE A 138 27.62 14.34 17.60
C PHE A 138 28.99 15.01 17.56
N THR A 139 30.02 14.18 17.50
CA THR A 139 31.43 14.59 17.42
C THR A 139 31.80 14.99 15.98
N PRO A 140 32.88 15.78 15.77
CA PRO A 140 33.36 16.07 14.42
C PRO A 140 33.65 14.81 13.59
N GLN A 141 34.05 13.71 14.23
CA GLN A 141 34.29 12.42 13.60
C GLN A 141 33.00 11.78 13.05
N ASP A 142 31.86 11.99 13.72
CA ASP A 142 30.55 11.52 13.25
C ASP A 142 30.13 12.25 11.99
N THR A 143 30.30 13.58 11.99
CA THR A 143 30.05 14.42 10.83
C THR A 143 30.91 13.99 9.65
N VAL A 144 32.23 13.84 9.84
CA VAL A 144 33.15 13.39 8.79
C VAL A 144 32.76 12.01 8.24
N PHE A 145 32.39 11.08 9.10
CA PHE A 145 31.98 9.74 8.68
C PHE A 145 30.71 9.77 7.83
N VAL A 146 29.65 10.45 8.28
CA VAL A 146 28.38 10.50 7.54
C VAL A 146 28.53 11.32 6.24
N THR A 147 29.33 12.38 6.23
CA THR A 147 29.71 13.11 5.00
C THR A 147 30.44 12.22 4.01
N THR A 148 31.37 11.38 4.47
CA THR A 148 32.04 10.41 3.59
C THR A 148 31.04 9.47 2.93
N MET A 149 30.04 9.01 3.68
CA MET A 149 28.99 8.13 3.16
C MET A 149 28.06 8.86 2.18
N ALA A 150 27.74 10.13 2.44
CA ALA A 150 26.99 11.00 1.53
C ALA A 150 27.72 11.20 0.19
N ASN A 151 29.04 11.39 0.22
CA ASN A 151 29.85 11.52 -1.00
C ASN A 151 29.87 10.23 -1.83
N LEU A 152 29.92 9.06 -1.18
CA LEU A 152 29.81 7.78 -1.88
C LEU A 152 28.45 7.59 -2.56
N ILE A 153 27.37 8.04 -1.92
CA ILE A 153 26.02 8.06 -2.52
C ILE A 153 25.98 9.01 -3.73
N ALA A 154 26.53 10.22 -3.60
CA ALA A 154 26.58 11.17 -4.70
C ALA A 154 27.36 10.63 -5.91
N LEU A 155 28.45 9.92 -5.66
CA LEU A 155 29.23 9.26 -6.72
C LEU A 155 28.43 8.15 -7.41
N ALA A 156 27.73 7.31 -6.65
CA ALA A 156 26.90 6.23 -7.18
C ALA A 156 25.78 6.74 -8.11
N LEU A 157 25.31 7.97 -7.87
CA LEU A 157 24.23 8.60 -8.61
C LEU A 157 24.71 9.35 -9.86
N ARG A 158 26.02 9.65 -9.97
CA ARG A 158 26.59 10.35 -11.12
C ARG A 158 26.44 9.55 -12.41
N ASP A 159 26.52 8.22 -12.33
CA ASP A 159 26.40 7.31 -13.48
C ASP A 159 24.95 7.17 -14.01
N TYR A 160 23.96 7.73 -13.31
CA TYR A 160 22.52 7.62 -13.62
C TYR A 160 21.91 8.89 -14.25
N ALA A 161 22.66 9.97 -14.41
CA ALA A 161 22.22 11.12 -15.19
C ALA A 161 22.42 10.81 -16.69
N PRO A 162 21.41 10.92 -17.57
CA PRO A 162 21.62 10.73 -18.99
C PRO A 162 22.64 11.76 -19.47
N LEU A 163 23.69 11.27 -20.15
CA LEU A 163 24.50 12.04 -21.08
C LEU A 163 23.56 12.71 -22.09
N GLN A 164 23.11 13.92 -21.81
CA GLN A 164 22.56 14.80 -22.83
C GLN A 164 23.74 15.50 -23.50
N GLU A 165 24.21 14.92 -24.60
CA GLU A 165 24.79 15.65 -25.72
C GLU A 165 24.85 14.75 -26.96
N GLY A 166 24.05 15.09 -27.97
CA GLY A 166 24.36 14.79 -29.38
C GLY A 166 23.81 13.49 -30.00
N SER A 167 23.15 13.68 -31.15
CA SER A 167 23.04 12.80 -32.33
C SER A 167 21.94 11.71 -32.44
N ASP A 168 20.90 12.13 -33.17
CA ASP A 168 20.31 11.53 -34.38
C ASP A 168 19.46 10.22 -34.30
N PRO A 169 18.14 10.29 -34.57
CA PRO A 169 17.25 9.14 -34.59
C PRO A 169 17.16 8.54 -36.00
N LEU A 170 17.87 7.45 -36.29
CA LEU A 170 17.50 6.44 -37.32
C LEU A 170 18.55 5.31 -37.37
N LYS A 171 18.28 4.15 -36.75
CA LYS A 171 18.73 2.82 -37.23
C LYS A 171 18.06 1.65 -36.47
N GLN A 172 17.03 1.13 -37.14
CA GLN A 172 16.54 -0.25 -37.26
C GLN A 172 16.04 -1.08 -36.05
N PRO A 173 15.02 -1.93 -36.29
CA PRO A 173 14.33 -2.74 -35.27
C PRO A 173 14.92 -4.15 -35.18
N GLY A 174 14.94 -4.71 -33.96
CA GLY A 174 15.09 -6.15 -33.77
C GLY A 174 15.93 -6.53 -32.54
N GLN A 175 15.30 -7.31 -31.67
CA GLN A 175 15.89 -8.17 -30.64
C GLN A 175 16.30 -7.52 -29.31
N ALA A 176 15.35 -7.49 -28.37
CA ALA A 176 15.54 -8.06 -27.03
C ALA A 176 14.19 -8.13 -26.29
N GLU A 177 13.38 -9.13 -26.62
CA GLU A 177 12.45 -9.71 -25.63
C GLU A 177 13.29 -10.33 -24.51
N ARG A 178 13.46 -9.59 -23.42
CA ARG A 178 13.59 -10.05 -22.02
C ARG A 178 14.14 -8.90 -21.16
N SER A 179 13.23 -8.05 -20.72
CA SER A 179 13.33 -7.45 -19.39
C SER A 179 11.92 -7.31 -18.83
N LEU A 180 11.50 -8.36 -18.13
CA LEU A 180 10.37 -8.32 -17.21
C LEU A 180 10.69 -7.32 -16.10
N LEU A 181 9.71 -6.47 -15.77
CA LEU A 181 9.64 -5.54 -14.63
C LEU A 181 10.39 -4.21 -14.77
N THR A 182 9.91 -3.28 -15.61
CA THR A 182 10.03 -1.84 -15.31
C THR A 182 9.14 -0.98 -16.21
N LYS A 183 8.15 -0.30 -15.62
CA LYS A 183 7.72 1.05 -16.01
C LYS A 183 6.71 1.63 -15.00
N THR A 184 7.14 1.85 -13.77
CA THR A 184 6.57 2.95 -12.97
C THR A 184 7.46 4.17 -13.25
N ARG A 185 7.25 4.83 -14.39
CA ARG A 185 7.69 6.21 -14.55
C ARG A 185 6.86 7.02 -13.54
N SER A 186 7.51 7.77 -12.65
CA SER A 186 6.83 8.61 -11.67
C SER A 186 6.13 9.75 -12.41
N VAL A 187 4.86 9.56 -12.73
CA VAL A 187 3.99 10.58 -13.31
C VAL A 187 3.71 11.64 -12.24
N VAL A 188 3.85 12.92 -12.61
CA VAL A 188 3.50 14.05 -11.74
C VAL A 188 2.16 14.59 -12.18
N PHE A 189 1.14 14.44 -11.33
CA PHE A 189 -0.21 14.91 -11.59
C PHE A 189 -0.34 16.41 -11.31
N ALA A 190 -1.04 17.12 -12.18
CA ALA A 190 -1.32 18.55 -12.06
C ALA A 190 -2.39 18.83 -11.00
N HIS A 191 -3.31 17.88 -10.79
CA HIS A 191 -4.38 18.00 -9.79
C HIS A 191 -4.51 16.75 -8.91
N PRO A 192 -4.84 16.87 -7.60
CA PRO A 192 -5.01 15.71 -6.70
C PRO A 192 -6.02 14.67 -7.20
N SER A 193 -7.07 15.10 -7.92
CA SER A 193 -8.04 14.16 -8.50
C SER A 193 -7.45 13.28 -9.60
N GLU A 194 -6.40 13.73 -10.30
CA GLU A 194 -5.70 12.93 -11.30
C GLU A 194 -4.82 11.88 -10.63
N GLU A 195 -4.11 12.24 -9.55
CA GLU A 195 -3.34 11.28 -8.74
C GLU A 195 -4.24 10.20 -8.12
N GLU A 196 -5.38 10.62 -7.57
CA GLU A 196 -6.39 9.70 -7.03
C GLU A 196 -6.93 8.77 -8.13
N PHE A 197 -7.18 9.29 -9.35
CA PHE A 197 -7.66 8.48 -10.47
C PHE A 197 -6.63 7.48 -10.97
N ALA A 198 -5.35 7.87 -11.06
CA ALA A 198 -4.25 6.98 -11.41
C ALA A 198 -4.07 5.82 -10.43
N GLY A 199 -4.16 6.11 -9.12
CA GLY A 199 -4.08 5.07 -8.08
C GLY A 199 -5.17 4.02 -8.20
N ILE A 200 -6.36 4.37 -8.70
CA ILE A 200 -7.45 3.43 -8.98
C ILE A 200 -7.13 2.55 -10.18
N LEU A 201 -6.66 3.15 -11.28
CA LEU A 201 -6.29 2.42 -12.47
C LEU A 201 -5.16 1.41 -12.15
N ASP A 202 -4.19 1.81 -11.35
CA ASP A 202 -3.13 0.94 -10.82
C ASP A 202 -3.70 -0.19 -9.94
N PHE A 203 -4.64 0.12 -9.05
CA PHE A 203 -5.28 -0.89 -8.19
C PHE A 203 -5.99 -1.98 -9.00
N TYR A 204 -6.70 -1.59 -10.07
CA TYR A 204 -7.37 -2.53 -10.99
C TYR A 204 -6.44 -3.12 -12.04
N ASN A 205 -5.15 -2.76 -12.02
CA ASN A 205 -4.15 -3.15 -13.02
C ASN A 205 -4.63 -2.84 -14.46
N ILE A 206 -5.31 -1.71 -14.62
CA ILE A 206 -5.72 -1.14 -15.90
C ILE A 206 -4.54 -0.35 -16.43
N GLU A 207 -4.07 -0.64 -17.65
CA GLU A 207 -2.98 0.13 -18.25
C GLU A 207 -3.43 1.56 -18.59
N TRP A 208 -2.59 2.53 -18.23
CA TRP A 208 -2.87 3.94 -18.49
C TRP A 208 -1.61 4.75 -18.80
N VAL A 209 -1.82 5.89 -19.47
CA VAL A 209 -0.80 6.89 -19.79
C VAL A 209 -1.33 8.26 -19.39
N TYR A 210 -0.56 9.02 -18.62
CA TYR A 210 -0.92 10.39 -18.22
C TYR A 210 -0.40 11.42 -19.23
N GLU A 211 -1.23 12.41 -19.52
CA GLU A 211 -1.00 13.45 -20.54
C GLU A 211 -0.34 12.87 -21.82
N PRO A 212 -0.97 11.86 -22.45
CA PRO A 212 -0.36 11.02 -23.47
C PRO A 212 0.08 11.80 -24.72
N ARG A 213 -0.69 12.83 -25.08
CA ARG A 213 -0.42 13.76 -26.17
C ARG A 213 -1.37 14.96 -26.09
N SER A 214 -0.93 16.08 -26.63
CA SER A 214 -1.74 17.27 -26.82
C SER A 214 -2.28 17.36 -28.25
N PHE A 215 -3.51 17.84 -28.38
CA PHE A 215 -4.21 18.03 -29.65
C PHE A 215 -4.37 19.53 -29.95
N PRO A 216 -3.79 20.01 -31.05
CA PRO A 216 -4.02 21.38 -31.51
C PRO A 216 -5.50 21.62 -31.83
N LEU A 217 -6.11 22.66 -31.26
CA LEU A 217 -7.50 23.03 -31.49
C LEU A 217 -7.66 24.29 -32.34
N SER A 218 -6.72 25.23 -32.29
CA SER A 218 -6.76 26.49 -33.05
C SER A 218 -5.37 26.97 -33.46
N TRP A 219 -5.32 27.75 -34.53
CA TRP A 219 -4.09 28.27 -35.15
C TRP A 219 -4.25 29.74 -35.52
N GLU A 220 -3.15 30.49 -35.44
CA GLU A 220 -2.96 31.78 -36.11
C GLU A 220 -1.78 31.65 -37.08
N GLY A 221 -2.09 31.63 -38.38
CA GLY A 221 -1.11 31.27 -39.41
C GLY A 221 -0.59 29.85 -39.20
N GLU A 222 0.73 29.70 -39.08
CA GLU A 222 1.37 28.40 -38.80
C GLU A 222 1.55 28.11 -37.30
N THR A 223 1.19 29.06 -36.42
CA THR A 223 1.41 28.93 -34.98
C THR A 223 0.16 28.37 -34.30
N VAL A 224 0.33 27.33 -33.47
CA VAL A 224 -0.76 26.77 -32.65
C VAL A 224 -1.08 27.73 -31.52
N THR A 225 -2.34 28.17 -31.42
CA THR A 225 -2.79 29.12 -30.39
C THR A 225 -3.58 28.46 -29.27
N GLU A 226 -4.17 27.29 -29.51
CA GLU A 226 -4.92 26.56 -28.50
C GLU A 226 -4.70 25.06 -28.63
N MET A 227 -4.53 24.39 -27.48
CA MET A 227 -4.29 22.95 -27.37
C MET A 227 -5.23 22.33 -26.33
N PHE A 228 -5.50 21.04 -26.50
CA PHE A 228 -6.20 20.20 -25.54
C PHE A 228 -5.37 18.96 -25.23
N THR A 229 -5.03 18.77 -23.96
CA THR A 229 -4.30 17.59 -23.48
C THR A 229 -5.25 16.83 -22.57
N PRO A 230 -5.73 15.64 -22.97
CA PRO A 230 -6.51 14.80 -22.07
C PRO A 230 -5.66 14.33 -20.90
N ASP A 231 -6.24 14.27 -19.71
CA ASP A 231 -5.53 13.86 -18.50
C ASP A 231 -4.99 12.41 -18.60
N PHE A 232 -5.77 11.48 -19.15
CA PHE A 232 -5.39 10.05 -19.25
C PHE A 232 -5.71 9.43 -20.62
N TYR A 233 -4.99 8.36 -20.95
CA TYR A 233 -5.32 7.44 -22.04
C TYR A 233 -5.23 5.99 -21.58
N LEU A 234 -6.25 5.20 -21.95
CA LEU A 234 -6.36 3.78 -21.67
C LEU A 234 -6.12 3.00 -22.98
N PRO A 235 -4.91 2.43 -23.20
CA PRO A 235 -4.54 1.82 -24.48
C PRO A 235 -5.42 0.62 -24.86
N ALA A 236 -5.83 -0.18 -23.88
CA ALA A 236 -6.56 -1.43 -24.11
C ALA A 236 -7.93 -1.23 -24.79
N ILE A 237 -8.53 -0.04 -24.64
CA ILE A 237 -9.85 0.29 -25.20
C ILE A 237 -9.81 1.55 -26.08
N ASP A 238 -8.62 2.08 -26.33
CA ASP A 238 -8.37 3.30 -27.11
C ASP A 238 -9.26 4.47 -26.66
N LEU A 239 -9.18 4.82 -25.37
CA LEU A 239 -10.03 5.84 -24.75
C LEU A 239 -9.20 6.91 -24.04
N TYR A 240 -9.46 8.17 -24.37
CA TYR A 240 -8.96 9.33 -23.64
C TYR A 240 -9.95 9.78 -22.57
N ILE A 241 -9.44 10.16 -21.40
CA ILE A 241 -10.24 10.59 -20.25
C ILE A 241 -9.80 11.98 -19.82
N GLU A 242 -10.78 12.85 -19.64
CA GLU A 242 -10.63 14.18 -19.07
C GLU A 242 -11.39 14.24 -17.74
N LEU A 243 -10.73 14.66 -16.67
CA LEU A 243 -11.33 14.81 -15.34
C LEU A 243 -11.89 16.23 -15.17
N THR A 244 -13.03 16.36 -14.49
CA THR A 244 -13.59 17.67 -14.16
C THR A 244 -14.06 17.78 -12.71
N THR A 245 -13.76 18.94 -12.10
CA THR A 245 -14.22 19.33 -10.77
C THR A 245 -15.40 20.32 -10.89
N VAL A 246 -16.30 20.32 -9.90
CA VAL A 246 -17.68 20.86 -9.98
C VAL A 246 -17.78 22.40 -10.15
N LYS A 247 -16.69 23.15 -10.35
CA LYS A 247 -16.76 24.61 -10.52
C LYS A 247 -17.37 24.99 -11.88
N GLN A 248 -18.60 25.50 -11.88
CA GLN A 248 -19.40 25.89 -13.07
C GLN A 248 -18.70 26.82 -14.07
N GLN A 249 -17.78 27.70 -13.63
CA GLN A 249 -17.06 28.62 -14.52
C GLN A 249 -15.98 27.95 -15.39
N LEU A 250 -15.44 26.79 -14.98
CA LEU A 250 -14.39 26.05 -15.72
C LEU A 250 -14.98 24.97 -16.66
N LEU A 251 -16.26 24.63 -16.48
CA LEU A 251 -16.95 23.59 -17.27
C LEU A 251 -17.24 24.03 -18.71
N ALA A 252 -17.59 25.30 -18.92
CA ALA A 252 -17.92 25.83 -20.25
C ALA A 252 -16.72 25.76 -21.20
N GLU A 253 -15.52 26.10 -20.73
CA GLU A 253 -14.30 26.06 -21.53
C GLU A 253 -13.87 24.62 -21.84
N LYS A 254 -13.93 23.71 -20.85
CA LYS A 254 -13.64 22.28 -21.05
C LYS A 254 -14.62 21.64 -22.04
N HIS A 255 -15.92 21.94 -21.94
CA HIS A 255 -16.91 21.46 -22.90
C HIS A 255 -16.68 22.03 -24.31
N ARG A 256 -16.30 23.30 -24.44
CA ARG A 256 -15.95 23.89 -25.73
C ARG A 256 -14.75 23.18 -26.37
N LYS A 257 -13.67 23.00 -25.61
CA LYS A 257 -12.45 22.31 -26.07
C LYS A 257 -12.73 20.87 -26.49
N LEU A 258 -13.53 20.13 -25.71
CA LEU A 258 -13.96 18.77 -26.08
C LEU A 258 -14.83 18.72 -27.33
N LYS A 259 -15.72 19.71 -27.52
CA LYS A 259 -16.54 19.81 -28.73
C LYS A 259 -15.66 20.05 -29.97
N LEU A 260 -14.73 21.00 -29.88
CA LEU A 260 -13.76 21.29 -30.94
C LEU A 260 -12.85 20.10 -31.24
N LEU A 261 -12.43 19.35 -30.21
CA LEU A 261 -11.68 18.12 -30.38
C LEU A 261 -12.48 17.09 -31.19
N LYS A 262 -13.76 16.87 -30.85
CA LYS A 262 -14.62 15.91 -31.54
C LYS A 262 -14.95 16.32 -32.97
N GLU A 263 -15.12 17.61 -33.23
CA GLU A 263 -15.36 18.14 -34.58
C GLU A 263 -14.12 17.98 -35.48
N ARG A 264 -12.91 18.09 -34.91
CA ARG A 264 -11.66 18.12 -35.67
C ARG A 264 -10.91 16.79 -35.72
N TYR A 265 -11.14 15.94 -34.72
CA TYR A 265 -10.58 14.59 -34.57
C TYR A 265 -11.71 13.60 -34.23
N PRO A 266 -12.66 13.34 -35.15
CA PRO A 266 -13.83 12.49 -34.89
C PRO A 266 -13.47 11.04 -34.54
N GLU A 267 -12.28 10.58 -34.91
CA GLU A 267 -11.73 9.27 -34.58
C GLU A 267 -11.24 9.15 -33.13
N VAL A 268 -10.99 10.27 -32.44
CA VAL A 268 -10.49 10.29 -31.05
C VAL A 268 -11.64 10.08 -30.09
N LYS A 269 -11.67 8.92 -29.42
CA LYS A 269 -12.64 8.63 -28.36
C LYS A 269 -12.21 9.33 -27.08
N VAL A 270 -12.93 10.37 -26.70
CA VAL A 270 -12.71 11.10 -25.44
C VAL A 270 -13.98 11.21 -24.61
N THR A 271 -13.86 10.95 -23.30
CA THR A 271 -14.94 11.04 -22.32
C THR A 271 -14.55 11.98 -21.17
N LEU A 272 -15.51 12.81 -20.76
CA LEU A 272 -15.40 13.66 -19.57
C LEU A 272 -15.94 12.91 -18.35
N LEU A 273 -15.16 12.86 -17.27
CA LEU A 273 -15.53 12.19 -16.03
C LEU A 273 -15.72 13.20 -14.88
N TYR A 274 -16.92 13.23 -14.29
CA TYR A 274 -17.23 14.15 -13.18
C TYR A 274 -16.79 13.59 -11.83
N LYS A 275 -16.39 14.48 -10.90
CA LYS A 275 -16.05 14.09 -9.52
C LYS A 275 -17.16 13.28 -8.82
N THR A 276 -18.43 13.56 -9.07
CA THR A 276 -19.57 12.79 -8.52
C THR A 276 -19.69 11.37 -9.09
N ASP A 277 -19.26 11.15 -10.34
CA ASP A 277 -19.19 9.81 -10.93
C ASP A 277 -17.99 9.04 -10.37
N TYR A 278 -16.88 9.76 -10.14
CA TYR A 278 -15.68 9.30 -9.43
C TYR A 278 -15.97 8.87 -7.98
N ASP A 279 -16.68 9.68 -7.19
CA ASP A 279 -17.00 9.36 -5.79
C ASP A 279 -17.92 8.13 -5.69
N ARG A 280 -18.85 7.95 -6.65
CA ARG A 280 -19.71 6.75 -6.72
C ARG A 280 -18.93 5.50 -7.12
N LEU A 281 -18.00 5.63 -8.08
CA LEU A 281 -17.13 4.53 -8.50
C LEU A 281 -16.21 4.12 -7.36
N LEU A 282 -15.63 5.07 -6.64
CA LEU A 282 -14.75 4.82 -5.51
C LEU A 282 -15.46 4.27 -4.28
N ALA A 283 -16.67 4.73 -3.98
CA ALA A 283 -17.49 4.16 -2.91
C ALA A 283 -17.79 2.68 -3.15
N LYS A 284 -18.00 2.28 -4.41
CA LYS A 284 -18.18 0.88 -4.82
C LYS A 284 -16.92 0.03 -4.59
N TYR A 285 -15.74 0.67 -4.52
CA TYR A 285 -14.43 0.04 -4.50
C TYR A 285 -13.56 0.40 -3.28
N GLY A 286 -14.11 1.08 -2.27
CA GLY A 286 -13.55 1.22 -0.93
C GLY A 286 -12.40 2.21 -0.72
N PHE A 287 -12.21 3.22 -1.57
CA PHE A 287 -11.17 4.26 -1.39
C PHE A 287 -11.76 5.65 -1.12
N GLY A 288 -11.08 6.46 -0.29
CA GLY A 288 -11.46 7.85 0.09
C GLY A 288 -11.54 8.07 1.61
N PRO A 289 -11.73 9.31 2.13
CA PRO A 289 -12.05 9.52 3.54
C PRO A 289 -13.37 8.83 3.87
N LEU A 290 -13.26 7.59 4.37
CA LEU A 290 -14.35 6.69 4.72
C LEU A 290 -15.32 7.27 5.77
N ALA A 291 -15.00 8.42 6.36
CA ALA A 291 -15.90 9.17 7.23
C ALA A 291 -17.09 9.80 6.48
N GLN A 292 -17.07 9.88 5.15
CA GLN A 292 -18.17 10.45 4.35
C GLN A 292 -18.62 9.60 3.16
N THR A 293 -17.94 8.48 2.90
CA THR A 293 -18.37 7.53 1.89
C THR A 293 -19.58 6.75 2.41
N ARG A 294 -20.79 7.25 2.14
CA ARG A 294 -22.00 6.44 2.22
C ARG A 294 -21.95 5.38 1.11
N ALA A 295 -21.15 4.32 1.29
CA ALA A 295 -21.55 3.04 0.73
C ALA A 295 -22.95 2.78 1.29
N HIS A 296 -23.96 2.68 0.42
CA HIS A 296 -25.36 2.62 0.84
C HIS A 296 -25.50 1.49 1.88
N GLY A 297 -25.84 1.82 3.12
CA GLY A 297 -25.96 0.86 4.20
C GLY A 297 -24.68 0.54 5.01
N ILE A 298 -23.58 1.31 4.93
CA ILE A 298 -22.40 1.17 5.81
C ILE A 298 -22.26 2.36 6.76
N ASP A 299 -22.16 2.08 8.07
CA ASP A 299 -22.01 3.06 9.16
C ASP A 299 -20.54 3.39 9.42
N GLN A 300 -19.69 2.36 9.52
CA GLN A 300 -18.28 2.51 9.90
C GLN A 300 -17.43 1.46 9.18
N VAL A 301 -16.28 1.86 8.62
CA VAL A 301 -15.25 0.90 8.21
C VAL A 301 -14.38 0.51 9.40
N LEU A 302 -14.23 -0.79 9.64
CA LEU A 302 -13.40 -1.34 10.72
C LEU A 302 -11.99 -1.69 10.23
N TYR A 303 -11.89 -2.34 9.07
CA TYR A 303 -10.61 -2.69 8.46
C TYR A 303 -10.65 -2.38 6.97
N SER A 304 -9.74 -1.53 6.53
CA SER A 304 -9.55 -1.19 5.11
C SER A 304 -8.99 -2.37 4.32
N ALA A 305 -9.14 -2.31 2.99
CA ALA A 305 -8.55 -3.30 2.08
C ALA A 305 -7.04 -3.48 2.30
N THR A 306 -6.33 -2.39 2.59
CA THR A 306 -4.88 -2.40 2.85
C THR A 306 -4.55 -3.11 4.16
N GLU A 307 -5.25 -2.82 5.25
CA GLU A 307 -5.05 -3.48 6.55
C GLU A 307 -5.32 -4.98 6.45
N ILE A 308 -6.38 -5.36 5.74
CA ILE A 308 -6.71 -6.75 5.46
C ILE A 308 -5.56 -7.41 4.68
N ASN A 309 -5.10 -6.80 3.58
CA ASN A 309 -4.01 -7.37 2.77
C ASN A 309 -2.72 -7.56 3.57
N GLU A 310 -2.32 -6.56 4.37
CA GLU A 310 -1.12 -6.65 5.23
C GLU A 310 -1.27 -7.78 6.26
N ARG A 311 -2.46 -7.93 6.84
CA ARG A 311 -2.72 -9.00 7.81
C ARG A 311 -2.70 -10.37 7.17
N VAL A 312 -3.38 -10.56 6.05
CA VAL A 312 -3.39 -11.82 5.29
C VAL A 312 -1.97 -12.23 4.90
N LYS A 313 -1.15 -11.27 4.44
CA LYS A 313 0.26 -11.52 4.13
C LYS A 313 1.06 -11.99 5.35
N ALA A 314 0.82 -11.41 6.53
CA ALA A 314 1.46 -11.83 7.77
C ALA A 314 1.05 -13.25 8.18
N LEU A 315 -0.24 -13.60 8.06
CA LEU A 315 -0.75 -14.95 8.32
C LEU A 315 -0.14 -15.97 7.36
N ALA A 316 -0.14 -15.68 6.06
CA ALA A 316 0.44 -16.54 5.04
C ALA A 316 1.94 -16.80 5.28
N ALA A 317 2.69 -15.76 5.68
CA ALA A 317 4.09 -15.90 6.05
C ALA A 317 4.30 -16.76 7.30
N GLN A 318 3.40 -16.69 8.28
CA GLN A 318 3.43 -17.54 9.47
C GLN A 318 3.15 -19.01 9.11
N ILE A 319 2.04 -19.27 8.41
CA ILE A 319 1.69 -20.62 7.91
C ILE A 319 2.84 -21.21 7.09
N SER A 320 3.41 -20.42 6.18
CA SER A 320 4.51 -20.88 5.35
C SER A 320 5.73 -21.28 6.18
N ARG A 321 6.02 -20.59 7.30
CA ARG A 321 7.11 -20.96 8.21
C ARG A 321 6.80 -22.24 8.99
N ASP A 322 5.61 -22.32 9.56
CA ASP A 322 5.22 -23.40 10.47
C ASP A 322 5.10 -24.75 9.74
N TYR A 323 4.81 -24.72 8.43
CA TYR A 323 4.71 -25.89 7.56
C TYR A 323 5.83 -26.00 6.51
N GLN A 324 7.00 -25.41 6.74
CA GLN A 324 8.14 -25.55 5.83
C GLN A 324 8.47 -27.03 5.52
N GLY A 325 8.68 -27.33 4.25
CA GLY A 325 8.96 -28.69 3.78
C GLY A 325 7.75 -29.65 3.83
N ARG A 326 6.57 -29.16 4.21
CA ARG A 326 5.31 -29.92 4.26
C ARG A 326 4.35 -29.41 3.16
N ARG A 327 3.25 -30.14 2.95
CA ARG A 327 2.17 -29.78 2.02
C ARG A 327 0.81 -29.87 2.72
N PRO A 328 0.42 -28.85 3.51
CA PRO A 328 -0.85 -28.88 4.22
C PRO A 328 -2.05 -28.80 3.25
N VAL A 329 -3.21 -29.26 3.71
CA VAL A 329 -4.50 -29.11 3.03
C VAL A 329 -5.25 -27.95 3.67
N LEU A 330 -5.59 -26.93 2.88
CA LEU A 330 -6.42 -25.81 3.31
C LEU A 330 -7.88 -26.14 3.03
N ILE A 331 -8.70 -26.17 4.07
CA ILE A 331 -10.13 -26.50 3.96
C ILE A 331 -10.93 -25.30 4.40
N GLY A 332 -11.69 -24.70 3.49
CA GLY A 332 -12.58 -23.59 3.82
C GLY A 332 -14.04 -24.01 3.89
N VAL A 333 -14.82 -23.31 4.71
CA VAL A 333 -16.24 -23.64 4.91
C VAL A 333 -17.11 -22.53 4.37
N GLN A 334 -17.93 -22.89 3.38
CA GLN A 334 -18.74 -21.93 2.64
C GLN A 334 -19.72 -21.16 3.55
N ARG A 335 -19.95 -19.86 3.29
CA ARG A 335 -19.61 -19.12 2.03
C ARG A 335 -18.64 -17.94 2.17
N GLY A 336 -18.57 -17.25 3.31
CA GLY A 336 -17.88 -15.95 3.37
C GLY A 336 -16.35 -16.03 3.34
N PHE A 337 -15.76 -17.20 3.57
CA PHE A 337 -14.30 -17.41 3.56
C PHE A 337 -13.62 -17.22 2.19
N ILE A 338 -14.36 -17.17 1.08
CA ILE A 338 -13.80 -17.27 -0.28
C ILE A 338 -12.76 -16.17 -0.57
N CYS A 339 -13.07 -14.91 -0.25
CA CYS A 339 -12.17 -13.78 -0.45
C CYS A 339 -10.88 -13.96 0.36
N PHE A 340 -11.02 -14.30 1.64
CA PHE A 340 -9.89 -14.54 2.53
C PHE A 340 -9.02 -15.71 2.08
N MET A 341 -9.61 -16.85 1.72
CA MET A 341 -8.88 -18.01 1.20
C MET A 341 -8.10 -17.66 -0.06
N ALA A 342 -8.74 -16.97 -1.03
CA ALA A 342 -8.10 -16.61 -2.29
C ALA A 342 -6.88 -15.71 -2.09
N ASP A 343 -6.96 -14.75 -1.17
CA ASP A 343 -5.83 -13.86 -0.88
C ASP A 343 -4.75 -14.56 -0.04
N LEU A 344 -5.15 -15.44 0.89
CA LEU A 344 -4.23 -16.21 1.71
C LEU A 344 -3.38 -17.15 0.83
N ILE A 345 -3.99 -17.91 -0.07
CA ILE A 345 -3.28 -18.90 -0.91
C ILE A 345 -2.28 -18.23 -1.87
N ARG A 346 -2.58 -17.02 -2.37
CA ARG A 346 -1.68 -16.27 -3.26
C ARG A 346 -0.39 -15.83 -2.54
N GLN A 347 -0.42 -15.71 -1.22
CA GLN A 347 0.70 -15.23 -0.40
C GLN A 347 1.48 -16.38 0.26
N ILE A 348 0.94 -17.60 0.30
CA ILE A 348 1.63 -18.77 0.85
C ILE A 348 2.77 -19.19 -0.10
N THR A 349 3.96 -19.41 0.46
CA THR A 349 5.18 -19.69 -0.32
C THR A 349 5.56 -21.17 -0.36
N ILE A 350 4.73 -22.06 0.18
CA ILE A 350 4.92 -23.51 0.18
C ILE A 350 3.82 -24.18 -0.64
N PRO A 351 4.01 -25.42 -1.13
CA PRO A 351 2.96 -26.17 -1.79
C PRO A 351 1.77 -26.41 -0.84
N VAL A 352 0.56 -26.22 -1.33
CA VAL A 352 -0.69 -26.49 -0.59
C VAL A 352 -1.69 -27.20 -1.49
N ASP A 353 -2.55 -28.02 -0.89
CA ASP A 353 -3.79 -28.47 -1.54
C ASP A 353 -4.97 -27.70 -0.94
N ILE A 354 -6.06 -27.60 -1.71
CA ILE A 354 -7.24 -26.82 -1.32
C ILE A 354 -8.48 -27.70 -1.49
N ASP A 355 -9.37 -27.65 -0.51
CA ASP A 355 -10.72 -28.20 -0.60
C ASP A 355 -11.72 -27.31 0.15
N PHE A 356 -13.01 -27.59 0.01
CA PHE A 356 -14.06 -26.81 0.64
C PHE A 356 -15.27 -27.65 1.04
N MET A 357 -15.80 -27.33 2.21
CA MET A 357 -17.04 -27.89 2.73
C MET A 357 -18.18 -26.88 2.61
N ALA A 358 -19.41 -27.38 2.53
CA ALA A 358 -20.61 -26.57 2.71
C ALA A 358 -21.45 -27.18 3.84
N ILE A 359 -22.01 -26.30 4.66
CA ILE A 359 -22.85 -26.68 5.79
C ILE A 359 -24.20 -25.97 5.70
N SER A 360 -25.24 -26.57 6.27
CA SER A 360 -26.52 -25.92 6.53
C SER A 360 -26.89 -25.99 7.99
N TYR A 361 -27.59 -24.96 8.46
CA TYR A 361 -28.10 -24.87 9.82
C TYR A 361 -29.55 -25.33 9.86
N TYR A 362 -29.88 -26.24 10.79
CA TYR A 362 -31.26 -26.53 11.16
C TYR A 362 -31.60 -25.82 12.47
N THR A 363 -32.54 -24.88 12.42
CA THR A 363 -33.17 -24.29 13.61
C THR A 363 -34.36 -25.14 14.03
N GLY A 364 -34.10 -26.22 14.77
CA GLY A 364 -35.10 -27.01 15.48
C GLY A 364 -35.08 -26.71 16.99
N LEU A 365 -36.24 -26.85 17.65
CA LEU A 365 -36.58 -26.40 19.02
C LEU A 365 -35.67 -26.88 20.19
N SER A 366 -34.56 -27.60 19.97
CA SER A 366 -33.69 -28.01 21.09
C SER A 366 -32.20 -28.25 20.80
N LYS A 367 -31.69 -28.11 19.57
CA LYS A 367 -30.25 -28.16 19.26
C LYS A 367 -29.99 -27.64 17.84
N SER A 368 -29.13 -26.65 17.69
CA SER A 368 -28.58 -26.25 16.39
C SER A 368 -27.61 -27.33 15.91
N SER A 369 -28.10 -28.30 15.13
CA SER A 369 -27.27 -29.32 14.49
C SER A 369 -26.77 -28.82 13.14
N VAL A 370 -25.46 -28.85 12.94
CA VAL A 370 -24.81 -28.53 11.66
C VAL A 370 -24.93 -29.75 10.74
N LYS A 371 -25.52 -29.58 9.54
CA LYS A 371 -25.56 -30.63 8.51
C LYS A 371 -24.53 -30.31 7.44
N VAL A 372 -23.60 -31.23 7.18
CA VAL A 372 -22.70 -31.12 6.04
C VAL A 372 -23.50 -31.38 4.76
N THR A 373 -23.58 -30.38 3.87
CA THR A 373 -24.26 -30.47 2.58
C THR A 373 -23.30 -30.81 1.44
N LYS A 374 -22.03 -30.42 1.59
CA LYS A 374 -20.93 -30.87 0.76
C LYS A 374 -19.74 -31.18 1.66
N ASP A 375 -19.23 -32.40 1.56
CA ASP A 375 -18.04 -32.84 2.28
C ASP A 375 -16.77 -32.65 1.42
N ILE A 376 -15.61 -32.82 2.06
CA ILE A 376 -14.31 -32.82 1.38
C ILE A 376 -14.15 -34.04 0.47
N VAL A 377 -13.40 -33.87 -0.61
CA VAL A 377 -13.05 -34.89 -1.59
C VAL A 377 -11.59 -35.31 -1.47
N VAL A 378 -10.71 -34.36 -1.10
CA VAL A 378 -9.29 -34.63 -0.87
C VAL A 378 -9.10 -35.47 0.38
N SER A 379 -8.31 -36.54 0.27
CA SER A 379 -7.93 -37.33 1.45
C SER A 379 -7.01 -36.53 2.36
N ILE A 380 -7.39 -36.47 3.64
CA ILE A 380 -6.64 -35.76 4.69
C ILE A 380 -5.97 -36.69 5.70
N THR A 381 -6.11 -38.01 5.56
CA THR A 381 -5.52 -38.99 6.48
C THR A 381 -4.00 -38.84 6.52
N GLY A 382 -3.43 -38.69 7.71
CA GLY A 382 -2.00 -38.50 7.93
C GLY A 382 -1.44 -37.17 7.41
N ARG A 383 -2.28 -36.20 7.05
CA ARG A 383 -1.87 -34.88 6.53
C ARG A 383 -2.13 -33.77 7.54
N ASP A 384 -1.37 -32.69 7.41
CA ASP A 384 -1.69 -31.45 8.10
C ASP A 384 -2.87 -30.76 7.43
N VAL A 385 -3.83 -30.35 8.23
CA VAL A 385 -5.03 -29.65 7.78
C VAL A 385 -5.10 -28.28 8.44
N ILE A 386 -5.34 -27.26 7.63
CA ILE A 386 -5.58 -25.89 8.09
C ILE A 386 -7.00 -25.53 7.67
N MET A 387 -7.90 -25.44 8.64
CA MET A 387 -9.24 -24.94 8.41
C MET A 387 -9.21 -23.42 8.28
N VAL A 388 -9.81 -22.87 7.23
CA VAL A 388 -9.80 -21.43 6.92
C VAL A 388 -11.23 -20.89 7.04
N GLU A 389 -11.45 -19.99 7.99
CA GLU A 389 -12.76 -19.40 8.27
C GLU A 389 -12.76 -17.88 8.15
N ASP A 390 -13.90 -17.31 7.75
CA ASP A 390 -14.10 -15.86 7.72
C ASP A 390 -14.26 -15.27 9.12
N ILE A 391 -15.12 -15.87 9.94
CA ILE A 391 -15.41 -15.39 11.29
C ILE A 391 -15.70 -16.54 12.25
N VAL A 392 -15.03 -16.52 13.41
CA VAL A 392 -15.36 -17.41 14.51
C VAL A 392 -16.13 -16.65 15.58
N ASP A 393 -17.44 -16.91 15.63
CA ASP A 393 -18.36 -16.35 16.62
C ASP A 393 -18.45 -17.27 17.87
N THR A 394 -19.52 -18.04 18.03
CA THR A 394 -19.71 -18.92 19.20
C THR A 394 -18.72 -20.09 19.28
N GLY A 395 -18.13 -20.48 18.16
CA GLY A 395 -17.25 -21.65 18.03
C GLY A 395 -17.96 -23.00 17.98
N ILE A 396 -19.29 -23.04 18.13
CA ILE A 396 -20.06 -24.30 18.15
C ILE A 396 -19.96 -25.01 16.80
N THR A 397 -20.21 -24.28 15.71
CA THR A 397 -20.11 -24.80 14.34
C THR A 397 -18.71 -25.31 14.06
N LEU A 398 -17.70 -24.47 14.35
CA LEU A 398 -16.29 -24.81 14.18
C LEU A 398 -15.93 -26.07 14.95
N SER A 399 -16.32 -26.19 16.23
CA SER A 399 -16.07 -27.40 17.04
C SER A 399 -16.67 -28.66 16.43
N SER A 400 -17.88 -28.58 15.86
CA SER A 400 -18.52 -29.70 15.18
C SER A 400 -17.76 -30.11 13.92
N ILE A 401 -17.31 -29.16 13.12
CA ILE A 401 -16.54 -29.42 11.89
C ILE A 401 -15.18 -29.99 12.23
N LEU A 402 -14.50 -29.45 13.24
CA LEU A 402 -13.20 -29.98 13.68
C LEU A 402 -13.32 -31.44 14.13
N LYS A 403 -14.38 -31.82 14.84
CA LYS A 403 -14.65 -33.23 15.20
C LYS A 403 -14.87 -34.11 13.97
N HIS A 404 -15.61 -33.61 12.98
CA HIS A 404 -15.82 -34.31 11.71
C HIS A 404 -14.49 -34.52 10.97
N LEU A 405 -13.69 -33.47 10.79
CA LEU A 405 -12.38 -33.55 10.13
C LEU A 405 -11.40 -34.46 10.89
N GLN A 406 -11.42 -34.42 12.22
CA GLN A 406 -10.59 -35.29 13.06
C GLN A 406 -10.90 -36.78 12.86
N SER A 407 -12.13 -37.14 12.50
CA SER A 407 -12.54 -38.53 12.28
C SER A 407 -11.86 -39.18 11.06
N PHE A 408 -11.34 -38.38 10.12
CA PHE A 408 -10.57 -38.87 8.98
C PHE A 408 -9.08 -39.12 9.29
N GLY A 409 -8.65 -38.87 10.53
CA GLY A 409 -7.28 -39.12 11.01
C GLY A 409 -6.20 -38.23 10.39
N PRO A 410 -6.34 -36.88 10.38
CA PRO A 410 -5.24 -36.00 9.97
C PRO A 410 -4.05 -36.08 10.94
N ALA A 411 -2.84 -35.76 10.45
CA ALA A 411 -1.64 -35.68 11.30
C ALA A 411 -1.66 -34.47 12.23
N GLY A 412 -2.34 -33.39 11.82
CA GLY A 412 -2.53 -32.19 12.62
C GLY A 412 -3.69 -31.38 12.08
N LEU A 413 -4.40 -30.69 12.98
CA LEU A 413 -5.53 -29.84 12.65
C LEU A 413 -5.32 -28.47 13.30
N ALA A 414 -5.28 -27.42 12.47
CA ALA A 414 -5.13 -26.04 12.90
C ALA A 414 -6.27 -25.19 12.32
N VAL A 415 -6.59 -24.08 12.99
CA VAL A 415 -7.60 -23.11 12.51
C VAL A 415 -6.92 -21.78 12.20
N CYS A 416 -7.19 -21.27 11.00
CA CYS A 416 -6.88 -19.93 10.56
C CYS A 416 -8.19 -19.18 10.35
N THR A 417 -8.44 -18.12 11.11
CA THR A 417 -9.63 -17.28 10.92
C THR A 417 -9.25 -15.86 10.59
N LEU A 418 -10.02 -15.21 9.72
CA LEU A 418 -9.87 -13.77 9.48
C LEU A 418 -10.34 -12.97 10.69
N LEU A 419 -11.51 -13.27 11.26
CA LEU A 419 -12.08 -12.54 12.38
C LEU A 419 -12.38 -13.46 13.58
N ASP A 420 -11.89 -13.12 14.75
CA ASP A 420 -12.26 -13.78 16.01
C ASP A 420 -13.14 -12.85 16.86
N ARG A 421 -14.23 -13.39 17.41
CA ARG A 421 -15.11 -12.68 18.35
C ARG A 421 -15.13 -13.38 19.71
N PRO A 422 -14.11 -13.18 20.57
CA PRO A 422 -14.02 -13.84 21.86
C PRO A 422 -15.23 -13.61 22.78
N ALA A 423 -15.85 -12.43 22.69
CA ALA A 423 -16.96 -12.03 23.56
C ALA A 423 -18.20 -12.95 23.48
N ARG A 424 -18.37 -13.71 22.39
CA ARG A 424 -19.50 -14.63 22.18
C ARG A 424 -19.10 -16.11 22.25
N ARG A 425 -17.86 -16.42 22.63
CA ARG A 425 -17.30 -17.77 22.69
C ARG A 425 -18.10 -18.67 23.62
N LEU A 426 -18.66 -19.76 23.08
CA LEU A 426 -19.37 -20.80 23.84
C LEU A 426 -18.66 -22.15 23.81
N ALA A 427 -17.90 -22.43 22.75
CA ALA A 427 -17.09 -23.64 22.62
C ALA A 427 -15.61 -23.28 22.55
N GLU A 428 -14.78 -23.94 23.35
CA GLU A 428 -13.32 -23.82 23.25
C GLU A 428 -12.84 -24.38 21.91
N VAL A 429 -12.17 -23.52 21.14
CA VAL A 429 -11.57 -23.83 19.84
C VAL A 429 -10.18 -23.21 19.83
N ASN A 430 -9.18 -24.01 19.48
CA ASN A 430 -7.81 -23.52 19.39
C ASN A 430 -7.60 -22.84 18.03
N LEU A 431 -7.47 -21.51 18.05
CA LEU A 431 -7.23 -20.69 16.87
C LEU A 431 -5.73 -20.44 16.73
N ALA A 432 -5.08 -21.13 15.78
CA ALA A 432 -3.64 -21.04 15.59
C ALA A 432 -3.23 -19.75 14.86
N TYR A 433 -4.09 -19.24 13.98
CA TYR A 433 -3.84 -18.05 13.18
C TYR A 433 -5.09 -17.16 13.20
N ILE A 434 -5.00 -15.99 13.83
CA ILE A 434 -6.12 -15.05 13.97
C ILE A 434 -5.81 -13.79 13.18
N GLY A 435 -6.62 -13.40 12.21
CA GLY A 435 -6.46 -12.14 11.49
C GLY A 435 -6.69 -10.95 12.40
N PHE A 436 -7.92 -10.76 12.87
CA PHE A 436 -8.30 -9.65 13.73
C PHE A 436 -9.22 -10.14 14.83
N GLU A 437 -9.01 -9.66 16.04
CA GLU A 437 -10.03 -9.73 17.08
C GLU A 437 -11.01 -8.58 16.88
N ILE A 438 -12.31 -8.87 16.97
CA ILE A 438 -13.38 -7.88 16.78
C ILE A 438 -14.27 -7.75 18.01
N PRO A 439 -14.78 -6.53 18.29
CA PRO A 439 -15.76 -6.32 19.34
C PRO A 439 -17.09 -7.01 18.98
N ASP A 440 -18.04 -7.01 19.92
CA ASP A 440 -19.38 -7.54 19.67
C ASP A 440 -20.24 -6.62 18.77
N LYS A 441 -19.82 -6.44 17.51
CA LYS A 441 -20.53 -5.68 16.48
C LYS A 441 -20.77 -6.51 15.23
N PHE A 442 -21.91 -6.36 14.59
CA PHE A 442 -22.17 -7.05 13.32
C PHE A 442 -21.32 -6.42 12.19
N VAL A 443 -20.74 -7.26 11.32
CA VAL A 443 -19.77 -6.83 10.30
C VAL A 443 -20.08 -7.46 8.94
N VAL A 444 -19.78 -6.72 7.87
CA VAL A 444 -19.97 -7.13 6.47
C VAL A 444 -18.77 -6.73 5.62
N GLY A 445 -18.69 -7.27 4.41
CA GLY A 445 -17.63 -6.98 3.46
C GLY A 445 -16.48 -7.97 3.50
N TYR A 446 -15.66 -7.95 2.45
CA TYR A 446 -14.56 -8.90 2.23
C TYR A 446 -15.02 -10.37 2.31
N GLY A 447 -16.12 -10.68 1.63
CA GLY A 447 -16.76 -12.01 1.62
C GLY A 447 -17.86 -12.20 2.66
N LEU A 448 -17.85 -11.43 3.76
CA LEU A 448 -18.91 -11.42 4.78
C LEU A 448 -20.16 -10.73 4.24
N ASP A 449 -21.35 -11.23 4.61
CA ASP A 449 -22.62 -10.74 4.10
C ASP A 449 -23.64 -10.35 5.17
N TYR A 450 -24.64 -9.64 4.70
CA TYR A 450 -25.93 -9.53 5.35
C TYR A 450 -27.02 -9.74 4.31
N ARG A 451 -27.79 -10.83 4.44
CA ARG A 451 -28.84 -11.20 3.47
C ARG A 451 -28.29 -11.32 2.04
N GLU A 452 -27.10 -11.92 1.89
CA GLU A 452 -26.37 -12.07 0.62
C GLU A 452 -25.87 -10.76 -0.02
N GLU A 453 -26.05 -9.62 0.64
CA GLU A 453 -25.50 -8.32 0.23
C GLU A 453 -24.10 -8.09 0.81
N TYR A 454 -23.40 -7.08 0.32
CA TYR A 454 -22.13 -6.55 0.85
C TYR A 454 -20.87 -7.41 0.69
N ARG A 455 -20.97 -8.68 0.26
CA ARG A 455 -19.80 -9.57 0.07
C ARG A 455 -18.67 -8.97 -0.77
N ASN A 456 -19.05 -8.17 -1.78
CA ASN A 456 -18.14 -7.57 -2.76
C ASN A 456 -17.44 -6.30 -2.26
N LEU A 457 -17.73 -5.82 -1.05
CA LEU A 457 -17.00 -4.69 -0.48
C LEU A 457 -15.54 -5.11 -0.23
N PRO A 458 -14.55 -4.28 -0.59
CA PRO A 458 -13.13 -4.64 -0.44
C PRO A 458 -12.59 -4.40 0.97
N PHE A 459 -13.43 -3.94 1.89
CA PHE A 459 -13.11 -3.66 3.29
C PHE A 459 -14.12 -4.38 4.20
N ILE A 460 -13.81 -4.43 5.49
CA ILE A 460 -14.72 -4.93 6.53
C ILE A 460 -15.31 -3.72 7.26
N GLY A 461 -16.63 -3.65 7.35
CA GLY A 461 -17.34 -2.55 7.99
C GLY A 461 -18.57 -2.99 8.77
N ILE A 462 -19.13 -2.06 9.53
CA ILE A 462 -20.38 -2.19 10.27
C ILE A 462 -21.49 -1.61 9.38
N PRO A 463 -22.55 -2.37 9.05
CA PRO A 463 -23.65 -1.85 8.26
C PRO A 463 -24.59 -0.98 9.11
N VAL A 464 -25.28 -0.05 8.46
CA VAL A 464 -26.47 0.62 9.01
C VAL A 464 -27.61 -0.40 8.93
N ILE A 465 -27.99 -0.97 10.08
CA ILE A 465 -29.18 -1.80 10.19
C ILE A 465 -30.30 -0.89 10.69
N GLU A 466 -31.21 -0.49 9.80
CA GLU A 466 -32.48 0.09 10.25
C GLU A 466 -33.18 -0.95 11.11
N SER A 467 -33.22 -0.72 12.42
CA SER A 467 -34.07 -1.50 13.32
C SER A 467 -35.48 -1.38 12.79
N ALA A 468 -36.05 -2.51 12.34
CA ALA A 468 -37.46 -2.57 11.97
C ALA A 468 -38.25 -1.97 13.13
N VAL A 469 -38.84 -0.79 12.91
CA VAL A 469 -39.84 -0.23 13.81
C VAL A 469 -40.89 -1.32 13.92
N GLU A 470 -41.00 -1.90 15.12
CA GLU A 470 -42.09 -2.79 15.45
C GLU A 470 -43.38 -2.04 15.11
N ASN A 471 -44.05 -2.51 14.07
CA ASN A 471 -45.45 -2.19 13.82
C ASN A 471 -46.25 -2.87 14.94
N THR A 472 -46.13 -2.35 16.17
CA THR A 472 -47.12 -2.57 17.21
C THR A 472 -48.36 -1.85 16.73
N GLY A 473 -49.24 -2.59 16.07
CA GLY A 473 -50.58 -2.14 15.73
C GLY A 473 -51.27 -1.63 16.99
N THR A 474 -51.42 -0.33 17.10
CA THR A 474 -52.48 0.25 17.90
C THR A 474 -53.77 0.14 17.10
N ALA A 475 -54.47 -0.96 17.36
CA ALA A 475 -55.93 -0.95 17.33
C ALA A 475 -56.42 0.21 18.19
N GLY A 476 -57.32 1.05 17.64
CA GLY A 476 -57.94 2.11 18.41
C GLY A 476 -58.76 3.11 17.59
N LYS A 477 -60.02 2.74 17.34
CA LYS A 477 -61.22 3.60 17.24
C LYS A 477 -61.24 4.69 16.15
N GLU A 478 -62.06 4.49 15.11
CA GLU A 478 -63.50 4.81 15.08
C GLU A 478 -64.25 3.88 14.12
#